data_AF-A0A0C3D9D9-F1
#
_entry.id   AF-A0A0C3D9D9-F1
#
_cell.length_a   1.000
_cell.length_b   1.000
_cell.length_c   1.000
_cell.angle_alpha   90.00
_cell.angle_beta   90.00
_cell.angle_gamma   90.00
#
_symmetry.space_group_name_H-M   'P 1'
#
loop_
_entity.id
_entity.type
_entity.pdbx_description
1 polymer ?
#
loop_
_entity_poly.entity_id
_entity_poly.type
_entity_poly.pdbx_seq_one_letter_code
_entity_poly.pdbx_strand_id
1 'polypeptide(L)'
;MSSTYHQAGPITYSALSSTLEDSGRSAFPDAGPYLRQQLGLAPHKPVSLWSLPDPPPGEKPNQPYPMLIKLAIYGSNSKQLTLQDIYNELEKRFSWFREHRNERAWKNSIRHNLSLNKVFRHVPRPITEPGKGSYWQLDVSGGEGYKRPRKRRNRMSKTTPSDDDEDEMSE
;
A
#
# COMPACT_ATOMS: atom_id res chain seq x y z
N MET A 1 -31.19 -62.63 36.22
CA MET A 1 -31.48 -61.28 36.73
C MET A 1 -30.17 -60.66 37.17
N SER A 2 -29.72 -59.61 36.48
CA SER A 2 -28.82 -58.53 36.92
C SER A 2 -28.22 -57.88 35.67
N SER A 3 -28.90 -56.86 35.18
CA SER A 3 -28.47 -56.04 34.04
C SER A 3 -27.59 -54.91 34.57
N THR A 4 -26.28 -55.02 34.39
CA THR A 4 -25.31 -54.02 34.84
C THR A 4 -25.23 -52.89 33.82
N TYR A 5 -25.91 -51.77 34.13
CA TYR A 5 -25.74 -50.50 33.44
C TYR A 5 -24.29 -50.02 33.56
N HIS A 6 -23.58 -49.90 32.43
CA HIS A 6 -22.33 -49.15 32.37
C HIS A 6 -22.64 -47.69 32.06
N GLN A 7 -22.21 -46.85 32.98
CA GLN A 7 -22.34 -45.41 33.04
C GLN A 7 -21.58 -44.77 31.87
N ALA A 8 -22.30 -44.10 30.96
CA ALA A 8 -21.70 -43.23 29.97
C ALA A 8 -21.04 -42.05 30.69
N GLY A 9 -19.72 -41.93 30.57
CA GLY A 9 -18.97 -40.80 31.11
C GLY A 9 -19.39 -39.48 30.45
N PRO A 10 -19.16 -38.33 31.10
CA PRO A 10 -19.46 -37.03 30.52
C PRO A 10 -18.61 -36.82 29.27
N ILE A 11 -19.28 -36.63 28.12
CA ILE A 11 -18.63 -36.12 26.91
C ILE A 11 -18.19 -34.70 27.24
N THR A 12 -16.90 -34.52 27.52
CA THR A 12 -16.30 -33.20 27.70
C THR A 12 -16.30 -32.51 26.34
N TYR A 13 -17.26 -31.61 26.13
CA TYR A 13 -17.22 -30.62 25.06
C TYR A 13 -16.19 -29.53 25.43
N SER A 14 -14.91 -29.88 25.50
CA SER A 14 -13.84 -28.91 25.72
C SER A 14 -13.11 -28.63 24.41
N ALA A 15 -13.26 -27.38 23.96
CA ALA A 15 -12.54 -26.69 22.89
C ALA A 15 -13.18 -26.66 21.48
N LEU A 16 -14.39 -26.11 21.38
CA LEU A 16 -14.87 -25.40 20.17
C LEU A 16 -15.09 -23.90 20.43
N SER A 17 -14.32 -23.29 21.32
CA SER A 17 -14.36 -21.84 21.50
C SER A 17 -13.00 -21.31 21.91
N SER A 18 -12.20 -20.87 20.92
CA SER A 18 -11.47 -19.60 20.98
C SER A 18 -10.62 -19.42 19.73
N THR A 19 -11.24 -18.92 18.65
CA THR A 19 -10.56 -18.03 17.70
C THR A 19 -11.54 -16.91 17.34
N LEU A 20 -12.01 -16.20 18.36
CA LEU A 20 -12.68 -14.91 18.24
C LEU A 20 -11.73 -13.83 18.77
N GLU A 21 -10.52 -13.80 18.21
CA GLU A 21 -9.53 -12.72 18.38
C GLU A 21 -8.85 -12.40 17.03
N ASP A 22 -9.59 -12.45 15.93
CA ASP A 22 -9.04 -12.12 14.59
C ASP A 22 -9.44 -10.73 14.10
N SER A 23 -9.48 -9.75 15.01
CA SER A 23 -9.74 -8.35 14.65
C SER A 23 -8.47 -7.50 14.51
N GLY A 24 -7.28 -8.10 14.64
CA GLY A 24 -6.02 -7.35 14.64
C GLY A 24 -4.87 -7.95 13.82
N ARG A 25 -5.00 -9.18 13.30
CA ARG A 25 -3.96 -9.77 12.45
C ARG A 25 -4.18 -9.33 11.00
N SER A 26 -3.22 -8.57 10.48
CA SER A 26 -3.08 -8.38 9.04
C SER A 26 -3.13 -9.76 8.35
N ALA A 27 -3.95 -9.91 7.32
CA ALA A 27 -4.02 -11.13 6.50
C ALA A 27 -2.69 -11.44 5.78
N PHE A 28 -1.75 -10.50 5.81
CA PHE A 28 -0.43 -10.60 5.20
C PHE A 28 0.69 -10.71 6.25
N PRO A 29 1.83 -11.33 5.90
CA PRO A 29 2.99 -11.42 6.79
C PRO A 29 3.46 -10.05 7.29
N ASP A 30 4.07 -10.03 8.49
CA ASP A 30 4.64 -8.80 9.05
C ASP A 30 5.71 -8.22 8.11
N ALA A 31 5.45 -7.03 7.60
CA ALA A 31 6.38 -6.29 6.75
C ALA A 31 7.54 -5.66 7.54
N GLY A 32 7.51 -5.67 8.87
CA GLY A 32 8.48 -5.03 9.75
C GLY A 32 9.94 -5.40 9.46
N PRO A 33 10.32 -6.69 9.49
CA PRO A 33 11.69 -7.12 9.21
C PRO A 33 12.18 -6.63 7.84
N TYR A 34 11.34 -6.74 6.80
CA TYR A 34 11.66 -6.28 5.45
C TYR A 34 11.89 -4.76 5.39
N LEU A 35 11.02 -3.97 6.02
CA LEU A 35 11.15 -2.53 6.03
C LEU A 35 12.37 -2.05 6.83
N ARG A 36 12.71 -2.72 7.94
CA ARG A 36 13.92 -2.43 8.71
C ARG A 36 15.18 -2.68 7.90
N GLN A 37 15.25 -3.81 7.21
CA GLN A 37 16.36 -4.12 6.31
C GLN A 37 16.51 -3.06 5.22
N GLN A 38 15.41 -2.66 4.58
CA GLN A 38 15.44 -1.65 3.52
C GLN A 38 15.88 -0.26 4.02
N LEU A 39 15.62 0.07 5.29
CA LEU A 39 16.02 1.32 5.93
C LEU A 39 17.35 1.24 6.70
N GLY A 40 18.01 0.07 6.76
CA GLY A 40 19.21 -0.13 7.58
C GLY A 40 18.97 0.05 9.09
N LEU A 41 17.76 -0.23 9.57
CA LEU A 41 17.39 -0.08 10.99
C LEU A 41 17.66 -1.35 11.79
N ALA A 42 18.04 -1.18 13.06
CA ALA A 42 18.16 -2.30 14.00
C ALA A 42 16.80 -3.01 14.20
N PRO A 43 16.77 -4.32 14.50
CA PRO A 43 15.54 -5.14 14.53
C PRO A 43 14.43 -4.63 15.48
N HIS A 44 14.79 -3.92 16.54
CA HIS A 44 13.86 -3.41 17.55
C HIS A 44 13.40 -1.96 17.30
N LYS A 45 13.98 -1.26 16.31
CA LYS A 45 13.57 0.12 16.03
C LYS A 45 12.16 0.15 15.42
N PRO A 46 11.33 1.13 15.82
CA PRO A 46 10.02 1.31 15.19
C PRO A 46 10.19 1.70 13.73
N VAL A 47 9.27 1.21 12.89
CA VAL A 47 9.22 1.51 11.46
C VAL A 47 7.98 2.35 11.19
N SER A 48 8.18 3.59 10.77
CA SER A 48 7.11 4.49 10.35
C SER A 48 7.70 5.63 9.52
N LEU A 49 6.86 6.58 9.10
CA LEU A 49 7.30 7.82 8.47
C LEU A 49 8.27 8.64 9.35
N TRP A 50 8.17 8.50 10.68
CA TRP A 50 9.05 9.17 11.65
C TRP A 50 10.43 8.53 11.76
N SER A 51 10.63 7.35 11.18
CA SER A 51 11.94 6.69 11.12
C SER A 51 12.82 7.22 9.99
N LEU A 52 12.27 8.07 9.10
CA LEU A 52 13.01 8.73 8.03
C LEU A 52 13.70 10.01 8.51
N PRO A 53 14.89 10.35 7.95
CA PRO A 53 15.53 11.62 8.21
C PRO A 53 14.66 12.78 7.72
N ASP A 54 14.79 13.94 8.37
CA ASP A 54 14.10 15.15 7.93
C ASP A 54 14.64 15.61 6.57
N PRO A 55 13.75 16.01 5.65
CA PRO A 55 14.17 16.66 4.41
C PRO A 55 14.74 18.06 4.71
N PRO A 56 15.53 18.64 3.79
CA PRO A 56 15.85 20.05 3.85
C PRO A 56 14.58 20.91 3.96
N PRO A 57 14.64 22.09 4.61
CA PRO A 57 13.49 22.97 4.76
C PRO A 57 12.84 23.30 3.42
N GLY A 58 11.53 23.08 3.31
CA GLY A 58 10.78 23.34 2.08
C GLY A 58 11.00 22.33 0.95
N GLU A 59 11.74 21.24 1.18
CA GLU A 59 11.99 20.21 0.18
C GLU A 59 11.19 18.94 0.44
N LYS A 60 10.96 18.20 -0.65
CA LYS A 60 10.31 16.89 -0.59
C LYS A 60 11.30 15.85 -0.04
N PRO A 61 10.83 14.87 0.76
CA PRO A 61 11.66 13.73 1.16
C PRO A 61 12.32 13.03 -0.03
N ASN A 62 13.60 12.70 0.12
CA ASN A 62 14.41 11.97 -0.87
C ASN A 62 13.90 10.55 -1.15
N GLN A 63 13.04 10.02 -0.28
CA GLN A 63 12.48 8.68 -0.42
C GLN A 63 11.44 8.62 -1.56
N PRO A 64 11.46 7.56 -2.38
CA PRO A 64 10.50 7.40 -3.45
C PRO A 64 9.10 7.12 -2.89
N TYR A 65 8.04 7.50 -3.63
CA TYR A 65 6.65 7.33 -3.18
C TYR A 65 6.29 5.92 -2.68
N PRO A 66 6.73 4.80 -3.30
CA PRO A 66 6.51 3.48 -2.74
C PRO A 66 7.02 3.32 -1.30
N MET A 67 8.18 3.89 -0.98
CA MET A 67 8.73 3.84 0.38
C MET A 67 7.85 4.64 1.35
N LEU A 68 7.48 5.86 0.96
CA LEU A 68 6.61 6.71 1.79
C LEU A 68 5.27 6.02 2.09
N ILE A 69 4.64 5.42 1.07
CA ILE A 69 3.36 4.72 1.23
C ILE A 69 3.52 3.47 2.13
N LYS A 70 4.60 2.68 1.95
CA LYS A 70 4.89 1.53 2.82
C LYS A 70 4.97 1.95 4.29
N LEU A 71 5.71 3.01 4.58
CA LEU A 71 5.90 3.47 5.95
C LEU A 71 4.66 4.10 6.56
N ALA A 72 3.83 4.76 5.76
CA ALA A 72 2.53 5.27 6.21
C ALA A 72 1.60 4.11 6.61
N ILE A 73 1.42 3.12 5.72
CA ILE A 73 0.54 1.97 5.97
C ILE A 73 1.06 1.14 7.14
N TYR A 74 2.36 0.83 7.18
CA TYR A 74 2.94 0.04 8.26
C TYR A 74 2.93 0.78 9.61
N GLY A 75 3.11 2.10 9.58
CA GLY A 75 3.07 2.94 10.78
C GLY A 75 1.68 3.08 11.39
N SER A 76 0.61 2.77 10.66
CA SER A 76 -0.75 2.84 11.20
C SER A 76 -1.02 1.70 12.20
N ASN A 77 -1.92 1.96 13.15
CA ASN A 77 -2.27 0.97 14.18
C ASN A 77 -2.86 -0.31 13.56
N SER A 78 -3.74 -0.14 12.58
CA SER A 78 -4.45 -1.23 11.90
C SER A 78 -3.68 -1.83 10.71
N LYS A 79 -2.46 -1.38 10.42
CA LYS A 79 -1.63 -1.83 9.28
C LYS A 79 -2.33 -1.71 7.92
N GLN A 80 -3.33 -0.85 7.87
CA GLN A 80 -4.12 -0.52 6.69
C GLN A 80 -4.48 0.96 6.73
N LEU A 81 -4.58 1.59 5.56
CA LEU A 81 -5.00 2.99 5.43
C LEU A 81 -5.85 3.17 4.18
N THR A 82 -6.76 4.15 4.20
CA THR A 82 -7.44 4.57 2.99
C THR A 82 -6.53 5.46 2.15
N LEU A 83 -6.89 5.71 0.89
CA LEU A 83 -6.17 6.68 0.07
C LEU A 83 -6.11 8.07 0.71
N GLN A 84 -7.19 8.50 1.36
CA GLN A 84 -7.24 9.79 2.03
C GLN A 84 -6.32 9.81 3.25
N ASP A 85 -6.31 8.74 4.03
CA ASP A 85 -5.44 8.67 5.22
C ASP A 85 -3.97 8.63 4.85
N ILE A 86 -3.61 8.01 3.71
CA ILE A 86 -2.25 8.08 3.18
C ILE A 86 -1.84 9.52 2.89
N TYR A 87 -2.72 10.34 2.31
CA TYR A 87 -2.42 11.77 2.11
C TYR A 87 -2.21 12.47 3.46
N ASN A 88 -3.11 12.23 4.41
CA ASN A 88 -3.07 12.86 5.73
C ASN A 88 -1.78 12.50 6.50
N GLU A 89 -1.33 11.24 6.44
CA GLU A 89 -0.09 10.81 7.13
C GLU A 89 1.16 11.48 6.53
N LEU A 90 1.21 11.67 5.20
CA LEU A 90 2.31 12.39 4.56
C LEU A 90 2.30 13.89 4.92
N GLU A 91 1.12 14.52 4.88
CA GLU A 91 0.91 15.92 5.24
C GLU A 91 1.24 16.18 6.73
N LYS A 92 0.96 15.20 7.61
CA LYS A 92 1.29 15.24 9.04
C LYS A 92 2.79 15.22 9.29
N ARG A 93 3.54 14.34 8.60
CA ARG A 93 4.98 14.17 8.82
C ARG A 93 5.85 15.26 8.16
N PHE A 94 5.50 15.68 6.95
CA PHE A 94 6.39 16.48 6.10
C PHE A 94 5.70 17.78 5.66
N SER A 95 6.35 18.93 5.91
CA SER A 95 5.80 20.26 5.56
C SER A 95 5.53 20.41 4.07
N TRP A 96 6.42 19.90 3.22
CA TRP A 96 6.28 19.98 1.76
C TRP A 96 4.92 19.46 1.28
N PHE A 97 4.47 18.29 1.74
CA PHE A 97 3.16 17.75 1.34
C PHE A 97 1.98 18.61 1.84
N ARG A 98 2.14 19.25 3.00
CA ARG A 98 1.15 20.13 3.61
C ARG A 98 0.98 21.43 2.83
N GLU A 99 2.09 22.04 2.43
CA GLU A 99 2.14 23.25 1.58
C GLU A 99 1.55 22.96 0.20
N HIS A 100 1.84 21.79 -0.36
CA HIS A 100 1.37 21.36 -1.67
C HIS A 100 0.06 20.56 -1.61
N ARG A 101 -0.73 20.65 -0.52
CA ARG A 101 -1.90 19.77 -0.29
C ARG A 101 -2.94 19.77 -1.42
N ASN A 102 -3.05 20.88 -2.16
CA ASN A 102 -4.02 21.06 -3.24
C ASN A 102 -3.51 20.54 -4.59
N GLU A 103 -2.23 20.17 -4.69
CA GLU A 103 -1.63 19.74 -5.93
C GLU A 103 -2.06 18.33 -6.32
N ARG A 104 -2.50 18.21 -7.57
CA ARG A 104 -2.91 16.92 -8.15
C ARG A 104 -1.71 16.05 -8.53
N ALA A 105 -0.56 16.64 -8.81
CA ALA A 105 0.60 15.95 -9.35
C ALA A 105 1.15 14.86 -8.41
N TRP A 106 1.45 15.21 -7.15
CA TRP A 106 1.93 14.23 -6.18
C TRP A 106 0.83 13.25 -5.77
N LYS A 107 -0.43 13.71 -5.60
CA LYS A 107 -1.57 12.82 -5.32
C LYS A 107 -1.79 11.80 -6.43
N ASN A 108 -1.60 12.20 -7.69
CA ASN A 108 -1.66 11.27 -8.82
C ASN A 108 -0.52 10.25 -8.78
N SER A 109 0.67 10.69 -8.39
CA SER A 109 1.81 9.81 -8.20
C SER A 109 1.56 8.77 -7.09
N ILE A 110 0.89 9.14 -6.00
CA ILE A 110 0.47 8.19 -4.95
C ILE A 110 -0.51 7.15 -5.51
N ARG A 111 -1.60 7.60 -6.16
CA ARG A 111 -2.59 6.69 -6.77
C ARG A 111 -1.97 5.75 -7.80
N HIS A 112 -1.08 6.27 -8.64
CA HIS A 112 -0.36 5.48 -9.61
C HIS A 112 0.47 4.36 -8.93
N ASN A 113 1.20 4.70 -7.87
CA ASN A 113 2.06 3.74 -7.17
C ASN A 113 1.27 2.63 -6.46
N LEU A 114 0.12 2.98 -5.87
CA LEU A 114 -0.79 2.01 -5.24
C LEU A 114 -1.27 0.95 -6.23
N SER A 115 -1.60 1.35 -7.46
CA SER A 115 -2.05 0.40 -8.49
C SER A 115 -0.90 -0.33 -9.22
N LEU A 116 0.28 0.30 -9.33
CA LEU A 116 1.42 -0.24 -10.07
C LEU A 116 2.14 -1.36 -9.32
N ASN A 117 2.42 -1.16 -8.03
CA ASN A 117 3.27 -2.06 -7.24
C ASN A 117 2.42 -3.11 -6.52
N LYS A 118 2.68 -4.40 -6.75
CA LYS A 118 1.86 -5.49 -6.17
C LYS A 118 1.91 -5.57 -4.64
N VAL A 119 2.91 -4.96 -4.02
CA VAL A 119 3.05 -4.87 -2.56
C VAL A 119 1.86 -4.12 -1.93
N PHE A 120 1.18 -3.25 -2.68
CA PHE A 120 -0.02 -2.56 -2.20
C PHE A 120 -1.26 -3.34 -2.63
N ARG A 121 -1.98 -3.88 -1.65
CA ARG A 121 -3.21 -4.63 -1.88
C ARG A 121 -4.40 -3.75 -1.59
N HIS A 122 -5.30 -3.68 -2.56
CA HIS A 122 -6.61 -3.07 -2.39
C HIS A 122 -7.54 -4.05 -1.67
N VAL A 123 -8.01 -3.66 -0.49
CA VAL A 123 -8.84 -4.49 0.40
C VAL A 123 -10.20 -3.80 0.59
N PRO A 124 -11.31 -4.44 0.20
CA PRO A 124 -12.65 -3.90 0.42
C PRO A 124 -12.89 -3.60 1.91
N ARG A 125 -13.67 -2.55 2.20
CA ARG A 125 -14.13 -2.31 3.57
C ARG A 125 -15.14 -3.39 3.98
N PRO A 126 -15.19 -3.75 5.28
CA PRO A 126 -16.28 -4.54 5.81
C PRO A 126 -17.63 -3.86 5.54
N ILE A 127 -18.67 -4.65 5.27
CA ILE A 127 -20.03 -4.14 5.06
C ILE A 127 -20.55 -3.41 6.32
N THR A 128 -20.04 -3.79 7.49
CA THR A 128 -20.34 -3.19 8.79
C THR A 128 -19.75 -1.80 8.98
N GLU A 129 -18.77 -1.39 8.18
CA GLU A 129 -18.10 -0.09 8.26
C GLU A 129 -18.31 0.73 6.98
N PRO A 130 -19.50 1.34 6.81
CA PRO A 130 -19.77 2.17 5.64
C PRO A 130 -18.83 3.38 5.60
N GLY A 131 -18.17 3.58 4.46
CA GLY A 131 -17.21 4.67 4.30
C GLY A 131 -16.69 4.81 2.87
N LYS A 132 -16.07 5.96 2.59
CA LYS A 132 -15.54 6.25 1.25
C LYS A 132 -14.26 5.44 0.98
N GLY A 133 -14.24 4.81 -0.20
CA GLY A 133 -13.06 4.12 -0.73
C GLY A 133 -12.73 2.83 0.02
N SER A 134 -11.60 2.23 -0.34
CA SER A 134 -11.14 0.94 0.19
C SER A 134 -9.89 1.11 1.03
N TYR A 135 -9.54 0.08 1.80
CA TYR A 135 -8.26 0.01 2.49
C TYR A 135 -7.14 -0.41 1.55
N TRP A 136 -5.95 0.06 1.86
CA TRP A 136 -4.69 -0.37 1.27
C TRP A 136 -3.85 -1.04 2.35
N GLN A 137 -3.40 -2.25 2.07
CA GLN A 137 -2.57 -3.06 2.95
C GLN A 137 -1.25 -3.42 2.26
N LEU A 138 -0.26 -3.81 3.06
CA LEU A 138 1.04 -4.28 2.56
C LEU A 138 1.07 -5.80 2.49
N ASP A 139 1.38 -6.31 1.30
CA ASP A 139 1.63 -7.73 1.06
C ASP A 139 3.08 -7.93 0.64
N VAL A 140 3.89 -8.40 1.59
CA VAL A 140 5.31 -8.72 1.37
C VAL A 140 5.55 -10.19 1.05
N SER A 141 4.50 -11.01 0.94
CA SER A 141 4.62 -12.47 0.73
C SER A 141 5.34 -12.84 -0.57
N GLY A 142 5.23 -12.02 -1.61
CA GLY A 142 5.88 -12.29 -2.89
C GLY A 142 7.41 -12.21 -2.84
N GLY A 143 7.98 -11.44 -1.91
CA GLY A 143 9.37 -10.98 -1.99
C GLY A 143 9.51 -9.63 -2.72
N GLU A 144 10.73 -9.12 -2.81
CA GLU A 144 11.02 -7.76 -3.23
C GLU A 144 10.51 -7.44 -4.66
N GLY A 145 9.82 -6.31 -4.82
CA GLY A 145 9.78 -5.62 -6.11
C GLY A 145 8.98 -6.28 -7.25
N TYR A 146 7.85 -6.94 -6.99
CA TYR A 146 6.90 -7.33 -8.07
C TYR A 146 6.27 -6.08 -8.72
N LYS A 147 7.05 -5.38 -9.52
CA LYS A 147 6.56 -4.41 -10.48
C LYS A 147 5.91 -5.23 -11.59
N ARG A 148 4.67 -4.89 -11.95
CA ARG A 148 4.01 -5.53 -13.11
C ARG A 148 4.91 -5.34 -14.33
N PRO A 149 5.15 -6.38 -15.17
CA PRO A 149 5.90 -6.20 -16.41
C PRO A 149 5.19 -5.13 -17.25
N ARG A 150 5.92 -4.08 -17.64
CA ARG A 150 5.39 -3.04 -18.51
C ARG A 150 5.18 -3.64 -19.89
N LYS A 151 3.92 -3.87 -20.28
CA LYS A 151 3.58 -4.19 -21.68
C LYS A 151 3.85 -2.91 -22.49
N ARG A 152 5.04 -2.80 -23.09
CA ARG A 152 5.37 -1.70 -24.01
C ARG A 152 4.38 -1.74 -25.16
N ARG A 153 3.41 -0.82 -25.15
CA ARG A 153 2.54 -0.62 -26.31
C ARG A 153 3.40 0.09 -27.36
N ASN A 154 3.80 -0.62 -28.40
CA ASN A 154 4.56 -0.07 -29.53
C ASN A 154 3.68 1.01 -30.18
N ARG A 155 3.91 2.28 -29.86
CA ARG A 155 3.34 3.39 -30.63
C ARG A 155 4.21 3.51 -31.87
N MET A 156 3.74 2.95 -32.98
CA MET A 156 4.27 3.23 -34.30
C MET A 156 4.15 4.74 -34.52
N SER A 157 5.27 5.44 -34.62
CA SER A 157 5.33 6.83 -35.05
C SER A 157 4.84 6.88 -36.50
N LYS A 158 3.66 7.44 -36.72
CA LYS A 158 3.21 7.80 -38.07
C LYS A 158 3.94 9.08 -38.45
N THR A 159 4.99 8.91 -39.25
CA THR A 159 5.72 9.97 -39.95
C THR A 159 4.78 10.68 -40.92
N THR A 160 4.92 11.99 -41.00
CA THR A 160 4.25 12.97 -41.87
C THR A 160 4.64 12.78 -43.34
N PRO A 161 3.75 13.05 -44.31
CA PRO A 161 4.16 13.58 -45.61
C PRO A 161 4.18 15.12 -45.53
N SER A 162 5.34 15.68 -45.85
CA SER A 162 5.59 17.09 -46.16
C SER A 162 5.10 17.37 -47.58
N ASP A 163 4.13 18.28 -47.73
CA ASP A 163 3.75 18.86 -49.02
C ASP A 163 4.62 20.11 -49.26
N ASP A 164 5.80 19.90 -49.84
CA ASP A 164 6.56 20.93 -50.56
C ASP A 164 6.51 20.54 -52.05
N ASP A 165 5.61 21.16 -52.81
CA ASP A 165 5.74 21.28 -54.27
C ASP A 165 5.77 22.77 -54.60
N GLU A 166 6.89 23.18 -55.17
CA GLU A 166 7.22 24.52 -55.66
C GLU A 166 6.44 24.86 -56.95
N ASP A 167 6.53 26.16 -57.30
CA ASP A 167 6.38 26.75 -58.63
C ASP A 167 4.98 26.85 -59.26
N GLU A 168 4.47 28.09 -59.35
CA GLU A 168 4.30 28.72 -60.68
C GLU A 168 4.22 30.26 -60.54
N MET A 169 5.31 30.92 -60.94
CA MET A 169 5.36 32.32 -61.32
C MET A 169 4.67 32.45 -62.69
N SER A 170 3.61 33.25 -62.81
CA SER A 170 3.21 33.90 -64.07
C SER A 170 2.18 35.03 -63.83
N GLU A 171 2.65 36.24 -64.17
CA GLU A 171 1.95 37.50 -64.52
C GLU A 171 0.99 38.18 -63.52
#